data_AF-A0A0T5ZVJ1-F1
#
_entry.id   AF-A0A0T5ZVJ1-F1
#
_cell.length_a   1.000
_cell.length_b   1.000
_cell.length_c   1.000
_cell.angle_alpha   90.00
_cell.angle_beta   90.00
_cell.angle_gamma   90.00
#
_symmetry.space_group_name_H-M   'P 1'
#
loop_
_entity.id
_entity.type
_entity.pdbx_description
1 polymer ?
#
loop_
_entity_poly.entity_id
_entity_poly.type
_entity_poly.pdbx_seq_one_letter_code
_entity_poly.pdbx_strand_id
1 'polypeptide(L)'
;NRLESAGIIRDGRFLPTATDIFLNLRGRESRTTIAYDHDRGLIDYHHVSQTFLLGRRREVHDLVRPNADQPVDDLLTTALNYAEGAIGTDAESSLRTYVVRRTRPENESPDDVQLGGYRAEIVPLVISIAPEAAGGRDVGRLDLTRLSSWARRGSPLRITFGADRRPESIQADLVFGTSVRITVQSTS
;
A
#
# COMPACT_ATOMS: atom_id res chain seq x y z
N ASN A 1 4.30 -11.38 8.97
CA ASN A 1 3.88 -10.26 8.09
C ASN A 1 2.80 -9.49 8.80
N ARG A 2 2.96 -8.18 8.92
CA ARG A 2 2.08 -7.30 9.68
C ARG A 2 1.97 -5.96 8.97
N LEU A 3 0.77 -5.39 8.98
CA LEU A 3 0.48 -4.04 8.50
C LEU A 3 -0.42 -3.41 9.56
N GLU A 4 0.05 -2.32 10.13
CA GLU A 4 -0.65 -1.51 11.13
C GLU A 4 -0.83 -0.11 10.56
N SER A 5 -2.00 0.48 10.77
CA SER A 5 -2.30 1.86 10.41
C SER A 5 -3.03 2.50 11.58
N ALA A 6 -2.62 3.72 11.93
CA ALA A 6 -3.33 4.59 12.84
C ALA A 6 -3.81 5.80 12.05
N GLY A 7 -4.94 6.38 12.48
CA GLY A 7 -5.51 7.51 11.79
C GLY A 7 -6.48 8.30 12.64
N ILE A 8 -6.92 9.42 12.09
CA ILE A 8 -7.96 10.28 12.64
C ILE A 8 -9.10 10.40 11.63
N ILE A 9 -10.28 10.74 12.11
CA ILE A 9 -11.39 11.15 11.24
C ILE A 9 -11.38 12.67 11.16
N ARG A 10 -11.31 13.20 9.94
CA ARG A 10 -11.42 14.64 9.66
C ARG A 10 -12.36 14.80 8.46
N ASP A 11 -13.37 15.65 8.60
CA ASP A 11 -14.38 15.92 7.56
C ASP A 11 -15.03 14.64 6.97
N GLY A 12 -15.32 13.66 7.83
CA GLY A 12 -15.94 12.39 7.43
C GLY A 12 -15.02 11.39 6.74
N ARG A 13 -13.71 11.69 6.67
CA ARG A 13 -12.69 10.83 6.04
C ARG A 13 -11.67 10.33 7.06
N PHE A 14 -11.29 9.07 6.95
CA PHE A 14 -10.14 8.50 7.65
C PHE A 14 -8.86 9.00 7.01
N LEU A 15 -8.05 9.72 7.77
CA LEU A 15 -6.72 10.18 7.38
C LEU A 15 -5.67 9.39 8.17
N PRO A 16 -4.66 8.78 7.51
CA PRO A 16 -3.62 8.06 8.22
C PRO A 16 -2.76 9.05 8.99
N THR A 17 -2.36 8.73 10.21
CA THR A 17 -1.37 9.47 11.00
C THR A 17 -0.08 8.68 11.15
N ALA A 18 -0.16 7.35 11.12
CA ALA A 18 0.99 6.47 11.06
C ALA A 18 0.69 5.18 10.28
N THR A 19 1.67 4.66 9.57
CA THR A 19 1.62 3.33 8.94
C THR A 19 2.90 2.57 9.27
N ASP A 20 2.78 1.35 9.80
CA ASP A 20 3.90 0.45 10.05
C ASP A 20 3.70 -0.88 9.29
N ILE A 21 4.67 -1.23 8.46
CA ILE A 21 4.64 -2.43 7.62
C ILE A 21 5.87 -3.26 7.92
N PHE A 22 5.66 -4.53 8.27
CA PHE A 22 6.72 -5.52 8.36
C PHE A 22 6.39 -6.75 7.51
N LEU A 23 7.24 -7.00 6.51
CA LEU A 23 7.18 -8.18 5.67
C LEU A 23 8.48 -8.98 5.80
N ASN A 24 8.34 -10.29 5.99
CA ASN A 24 9.44 -11.25 5.90
C ASN A 24 9.05 -12.33 4.88
N LEU A 25 9.83 -12.42 3.81
CA LEU A 25 9.65 -13.42 2.76
C LEU A 25 10.92 -14.22 2.61
N ARG A 26 10.87 -15.51 2.96
CA ARG A 26 12.03 -16.42 2.84
C ARG A 26 13.30 -15.86 3.53
N GLY A 27 13.14 -15.16 4.65
CA GLY A 27 14.26 -14.54 5.38
C GLY A 27 14.70 -13.18 4.84
N ARG A 28 13.99 -12.60 3.87
CA ARG A 28 14.18 -11.23 3.40
C ARG A 28 13.20 -10.30 4.08
N GLU A 29 13.74 -9.34 4.82
CA GLU A 29 12.94 -8.37 5.54
C GLU A 29 12.67 -7.12 4.72
N SER A 30 11.49 -6.55 4.92
CA SER A 30 11.09 -5.22 4.48
C SER A 30 10.31 -4.56 5.60
N ARG A 31 10.78 -3.40 6.02
CA ARG A 31 10.19 -2.54 7.04
C ARG A 31 9.88 -1.19 6.42
N THR A 32 8.68 -0.70 6.65
CA THR A 32 8.28 0.65 6.28
C THR A 32 7.59 1.28 7.48
N THR A 33 8.01 2.48 7.85
CA THR A 33 7.33 3.34 8.83
C THR A 33 7.04 4.66 8.15
N ILE A 34 5.79 5.11 8.25
CA ILE A 34 5.32 6.35 7.65
C ILE A 34 4.62 7.16 8.73
N ALA A 35 4.96 8.43 8.90
CA ALA A 35 4.23 9.35 9.76
C ALA A 35 3.67 10.50 8.92
N TYR A 36 2.39 10.80 9.12
CA TYR A 36 1.67 11.83 8.36
C TYR A 36 1.35 12.99 9.29
N ASP A 37 2.01 14.13 9.06
CA ASP A 37 1.74 15.38 9.74
C ASP A 37 0.83 16.25 8.86
N HIS A 38 -0.48 16.07 9.05
CA HIS A 38 -1.51 16.80 8.29
C HIS A 38 -1.54 18.29 8.62
N ASP A 39 -1.06 18.70 9.79
CA ASP A 39 -1.07 20.11 10.19
C ASP A 39 0.11 20.86 9.56
N ARG A 40 1.24 20.19 9.34
CA ARG A 40 2.40 20.74 8.62
C ARG A 40 2.45 20.39 7.13
N GLY A 41 1.56 19.52 6.64
CA GLY A 41 1.54 19.04 5.26
C GLY A 41 2.81 18.26 4.90
N LEU A 42 3.27 17.40 5.80
CA LEU A 42 4.51 16.63 5.68
C LEU A 42 4.27 15.14 5.89
N ILE A 43 5.02 14.32 5.16
CA ILE A 43 5.07 12.88 5.36
C ILE A 43 6.51 12.47 5.59
N ASP A 44 6.78 11.89 6.76
CA ASP A 44 8.06 11.25 7.08
C ASP A 44 8.00 9.79 6.67
N TYR A 45 8.90 9.40 5.78
CA TYR A 45 8.94 8.08 5.18
C TYR A 45 10.29 7.43 5.43
N HIS A 46 10.26 6.32 6.16
CA HIS A 46 11.41 5.46 6.38
C HIS A 46 11.13 4.06 5.86
N HIS A 47 12.00 3.57 4.98
CA HIS A 47 11.89 2.21 4.45
C HIS A 47 13.25 1.54 4.39
N VAL A 48 13.30 0.31 4.87
CA VAL A 48 14.45 -0.58 4.84
C VAL A 48 14.01 -1.92 4.30
N SER A 49 14.61 -2.40 3.22
CA SER A 49 14.35 -3.73 2.69
C SER A 49 15.60 -4.42 2.19
N GLN A 50 15.47 -5.70 1.90
CA GLN A 50 16.48 -6.49 1.22
C GLN A 50 16.06 -6.79 -0.22
N THR A 51 17.02 -6.87 -1.13
CA THR A 51 16.79 -7.50 -2.43
C THR A 51 16.51 -8.97 -2.26
N PHE A 52 15.81 -9.57 -3.24
CA PHE A 52 15.27 -10.90 -3.02
C PHE A 52 16.35 -11.99 -3.00
N LEU A 53 17.15 -12.14 -4.06
CA LEU A 53 18.12 -13.26 -4.14
C LEU A 53 19.39 -12.93 -3.35
N LEU A 54 19.99 -11.78 -3.63
CA LEU A 54 21.30 -11.39 -3.09
C LEU A 54 21.24 -10.76 -1.69
N GLY A 55 20.04 -10.44 -1.18
CA GLY A 55 19.87 -9.89 0.17
C GLY A 55 20.50 -8.51 0.37
N ARG A 56 20.73 -7.75 -0.71
CA ARG A 56 21.35 -6.42 -0.64
C ARG A 56 20.41 -5.44 0.04
N ARG A 57 20.92 -4.62 0.95
CA ARG A 57 20.12 -3.63 1.67
C ARG A 57 19.71 -2.49 0.73
N ARG A 58 18.45 -2.07 0.85
CA ARG A 58 17.87 -0.90 0.20
C ARG A 58 17.23 -0.06 1.28
N GLU A 59 17.54 1.22 1.30
CA GLU A 59 17.14 2.12 2.39
C GLU A 59 16.80 3.50 1.85
N VAL A 60 15.80 4.11 2.48
CA VAL A 60 15.43 5.50 2.28
C VAL A 60 14.89 6.04 3.59
N HIS A 61 15.28 7.26 3.91
CA HIS A 61 14.67 8.09 4.93
C HIS A 61 14.52 9.48 4.30
N ASP A 62 13.28 9.92 4.14
CA ASP A 62 12.98 11.13 3.37
C ASP A 62 11.69 11.79 3.85
N LEU A 63 11.60 13.10 3.63
CA LEU A 63 10.43 13.91 3.95
C LEU A 63 9.78 14.38 2.65
N VAL A 64 8.49 14.07 2.48
CA VAL A 64 7.74 14.44 1.27
C VAL A 64 6.60 15.40 1.61
N ARG A 65 6.36 16.37 0.74
CA ARG A 65 5.22 17.29 0.80
C ARG A 65 4.20 16.90 -0.26
N PRO A 66 2.99 16.48 0.12
CA PRO A 66 1.89 16.37 -0.83
C PRO A 66 1.55 17.71 -1.47
N ASN A 67 1.02 17.68 -2.68
CA ASN A 67 0.35 18.86 -3.23
C ASN A 67 -0.93 19.15 -2.41
N ALA A 68 -1.34 20.42 -2.35
CA ALA A 68 -2.44 20.86 -1.47
C ALA A 68 -3.74 20.06 -1.65
N ASP A 69 -4.05 19.65 -2.88
CA ASP A 69 -5.29 18.93 -3.23
C ASP A 69 -5.09 17.41 -3.39
N GLN A 70 -3.95 16.88 -2.93
CA GLN A 70 -3.57 15.49 -3.14
C GLN A 70 -3.87 14.66 -1.89
N PRO A 71 -4.97 13.89 -1.86
CA PRO A 71 -5.21 12.96 -0.77
C PRO A 71 -4.12 11.89 -0.76
N VAL A 72 -3.37 11.79 0.33
CA VAL A 72 -2.40 10.71 0.53
C VAL A 72 -2.92 9.80 1.63
N ASP A 73 -3.18 8.56 1.25
CA ASP A 73 -3.66 7.50 2.13
C ASP A 73 -2.59 6.41 2.29
N ASP A 74 -2.90 5.43 3.15
CA ASP A 74 -2.34 4.09 3.04
C ASP A 74 -3.40 3.09 2.55
N LEU A 75 -2.99 1.82 2.42
CA LEU A 75 -3.89 0.77 1.93
C LEU A 75 -5.12 0.57 2.84
N LEU A 76 -4.96 0.71 4.16
CA LEU A 76 -6.05 0.52 5.12
C LEU A 76 -6.98 1.72 5.13
N THR A 77 -6.47 2.95 5.19
CA THR A 77 -7.35 4.14 5.16
C THR A 77 -8.08 4.25 3.83
N THR A 78 -7.47 3.86 2.70
CA THR A 78 -8.16 3.75 1.41
C THR A 78 -9.34 2.78 1.50
N ALA A 79 -9.11 1.58 2.04
CA ALA A 79 -10.13 0.54 2.17
C ALA A 79 -11.25 0.95 3.14
N LEU A 80 -10.92 1.59 4.27
CA LEU A 80 -11.88 2.10 5.24
C LEU A 80 -12.73 3.24 4.66
N ASN A 81 -12.10 4.18 3.96
CA ASN A 81 -12.83 5.27 3.30
C ASN A 81 -13.78 4.77 2.20
N TYR A 82 -13.41 3.68 1.51
CA TYR A 82 -14.32 3.02 0.58
C TYR A 82 -15.51 2.37 1.31
N ALA A 83 -15.25 1.68 2.42
CA ALA A 83 -16.30 1.04 3.22
C ALA A 83 -17.36 2.05 3.70
N GLU A 84 -16.90 3.23 4.11
CA GLU A 84 -17.73 4.31 4.65
C GLU A 84 -18.29 5.25 3.55
N GLY A 85 -17.98 4.99 2.28
CA GLY A 85 -18.44 5.81 1.15
C GLY A 85 -17.79 7.21 1.08
N ALA A 86 -16.75 7.47 1.87
CA ALA A 86 -15.99 8.72 1.85
C ALA A 86 -15.11 8.86 0.59
N ILE A 87 -14.78 7.73 -0.05
CA ILE A 87 -14.19 7.69 -1.40
C ILE A 87 -15.09 6.84 -2.28
N GLY A 88 -15.67 7.46 -3.32
CA GLY A 88 -16.41 6.75 -4.36
C GLY A 88 -15.50 6.11 -5.39
N THR A 89 -16.06 5.21 -6.20
CA THR A 89 -15.40 4.74 -7.42
C THR A 89 -15.65 5.70 -8.58
N ASP A 90 -14.69 5.81 -9.48
CA ASP A 90 -14.88 6.52 -10.75
C ASP A 90 -15.79 5.74 -11.73
N ALA A 91 -15.94 6.26 -12.96
CA ALA A 91 -16.71 5.63 -14.02
C ALA A 91 -16.17 4.26 -14.46
N GLU A 92 -14.92 3.94 -14.12
CA GLU A 92 -14.26 2.65 -14.38
C GLU A 92 -14.32 1.72 -13.15
N SER A 93 -15.18 2.03 -12.17
CA SER A 93 -15.30 1.31 -10.91
C SER A 93 -13.97 1.24 -10.13
N SER A 94 -13.14 2.29 -10.21
CA SER A 94 -11.84 2.33 -9.55
C SER A 94 -11.79 3.37 -8.42
N LEU A 95 -11.21 2.99 -7.29
CA LEU A 95 -10.80 3.91 -6.24
C LEU A 95 -9.47 4.55 -6.62
N ARG A 96 -9.38 5.87 -6.47
CA ARG A 96 -8.15 6.63 -6.76
C ARG A 96 -7.75 7.48 -5.57
N THR A 97 -6.50 7.35 -5.19
CA THR A 97 -5.84 8.18 -4.18
C THR A 97 -4.34 8.21 -4.46
N TYR A 98 -3.53 8.68 -3.52
CA TYR A 98 -2.09 8.64 -3.61
C TYR A 98 -1.49 7.95 -2.38
N VAL A 99 -0.30 7.40 -2.56
CA VAL A 99 0.49 6.75 -1.51
C VAL A 99 1.94 7.21 -1.60
N VAL A 100 2.65 7.19 -0.47
CA VAL A 100 4.11 7.34 -0.48
C VAL A 100 4.78 5.99 -0.70
N ARG A 101 5.79 5.97 -1.55
CA ARG A 101 6.70 4.84 -1.72
C ARG A 101 8.14 5.32 -1.85
N ARG A 102 9.09 4.41 -1.70
CA ARG A 102 10.45 4.59 -2.19
C ARG A 102 10.46 4.71 -3.72
N THR A 103 11.31 5.58 -4.26
CA THR A 103 11.57 5.68 -5.70
C THR A 103 11.92 4.32 -6.27
N ARG A 104 11.30 4.00 -7.41
CA ARG A 104 11.54 2.75 -8.13
C ARG A 104 11.66 3.03 -9.63
N PRO A 105 12.83 2.82 -10.24
CA PRO A 105 12.96 2.78 -11.69
C PRO A 105 12.04 1.70 -12.29
N GLU A 106 11.42 1.99 -13.44
CA GLU A 106 10.47 1.07 -14.08
C GLU A 106 11.08 -0.32 -14.35
N ASN A 107 12.36 -0.34 -14.71
CA ASN A 107 13.15 -1.52 -15.04
C ASN A 107 14.00 -2.07 -13.88
N GLU A 108 13.79 -1.63 -12.63
CA GLU A 108 14.52 -2.16 -11.47
C GLU A 108 14.21 -3.65 -11.25
N SER A 109 15.22 -4.50 -11.42
CA SER A 109 15.19 -5.95 -11.18
C SER A 109 15.00 -6.27 -9.69
N PRO A 110 14.52 -7.47 -9.30
CA PRO A 110 14.40 -7.88 -7.90
C PRO A 110 15.70 -7.78 -7.08
N ASP A 111 16.86 -7.72 -7.75
CA ASP A 111 18.17 -7.55 -7.12
C ASP A 111 18.85 -6.22 -7.34
N ASP A 112 18.29 -5.30 -8.12
CA ASP A 112 18.96 -4.02 -8.36
C ASP A 112 18.99 -3.13 -7.11
N VAL A 113 20.05 -2.34 -7.01
CA VAL A 113 20.22 -1.30 -5.99
C VAL A 113 20.59 -0.01 -6.70
N GLN A 114 19.86 1.06 -6.43
CA GLN A 114 20.07 2.34 -7.08
C GLN A 114 21.39 2.98 -6.61
N LEU A 115 22.26 3.28 -7.56
CA LEU A 115 23.46 4.08 -7.34
C LEU A 115 23.05 5.54 -7.06
N GLY A 116 23.53 6.11 -5.94
CA GLY A 116 23.12 7.44 -5.47
C GLY A 116 21.99 7.45 -4.43
N GLY A 117 21.49 6.28 -4.06
CA GLY A 117 20.47 6.12 -3.02
C GLY A 117 19.03 6.25 -3.54
N TYR A 118 18.08 6.03 -2.65
CA TYR A 118 16.66 6.12 -2.93
C TYR A 118 16.06 7.38 -2.29
N ARG A 119 14.97 7.87 -2.85
CA ARG A 119 14.15 8.95 -2.27
C ARG A 119 12.74 8.45 -2.03
N ALA A 120 11.92 9.22 -1.34
CA ALA A 120 10.49 8.97 -1.28
C ALA A 120 9.77 9.75 -2.39
N GLU A 121 8.68 9.19 -2.90
CA GLU A 121 7.82 9.82 -3.89
C GLU A 121 6.36 9.52 -3.58
N ILE A 122 5.48 10.45 -3.93
CA ILE A 122 4.03 10.25 -3.87
C ILE A 122 3.55 9.81 -5.25
N VAL A 123 2.85 8.68 -5.31
CA VAL A 123 2.39 8.09 -6.57
C VAL A 123 0.91 7.75 -6.52
N PRO A 124 0.21 7.73 -7.66
CA PRO A 124 -1.17 7.30 -7.71
C PRO A 124 -1.33 5.85 -7.23
N LEU A 125 -2.32 5.63 -6.38
CA LEU A 125 -2.86 4.32 -6.04
C LEU A 125 -4.20 4.16 -6.74
N VAL A 126 -4.34 3.08 -7.51
CA VAL A 126 -5.58 2.75 -8.21
C VAL A 126 -6.00 1.34 -7.84
N ILE A 127 -7.20 1.20 -7.28
CA ILE A 127 -7.77 -0.08 -6.89
C ILE A 127 -9.06 -0.28 -7.68
N SER A 128 -9.08 -1.23 -8.60
CA SER A 128 -10.30 -1.59 -9.34
C SER A 128 -11.21 -2.43 -8.46
N ILE A 129 -12.45 -2.01 -8.31
CA ILE A 129 -13.48 -2.68 -7.52
C ILE A 129 -14.41 -3.43 -8.47
N ALA A 130 -14.61 -4.72 -8.20
CA ALA A 130 -15.61 -5.51 -8.91
C ALA A 130 -16.18 -6.58 -7.97
N PRO A 131 -17.48 -6.93 -8.11
CA PRO A 131 -18.07 -8.01 -7.34
C PRO A 131 -17.42 -9.35 -7.71
N GLU A 132 -17.28 -10.23 -6.72
CA GLU A 132 -16.86 -11.61 -6.92
C GLU A 132 -17.99 -12.41 -7.59
N ALA A 133 -17.64 -13.18 -8.61
CA ALA A 133 -18.60 -13.96 -9.40
C ALA A 133 -19.42 -14.96 -8.57
N ALA A 134 -18.88 -15.38 -7.41
CA ALA A 134 -19.57 -16.23 -6.44
C ALA A 134 -19.76 -15.45 -5.14
N GLY A 135 -20.96 -14.92 -4.90
CA GLY A 135 -21.34 -14.39 -3.58
C GLY A 135 -21.46 -12.87 -3.45
N GLY A 136 -21.27 -12.10 -4.53
CA GLY A 136 -21.63 -10.68 -4.59
C GLY A 136 -20.80 -9.75 -3.70
N ARG A 137 -19.73 -10.24 -3.08
CA ARG A 137 -18.79 -9.44 -2.29
C ARG A 137 -17.87 -8.65 -3.19
N ASP A 138 -17.57 -7.42 -2.82
CA ASP A 138 -16.63 -6.62 -3.59
C ASP A 138 -15.19 -7.13 -3.43
N VAL A 139 -14.44 -7.09 -4.53
CA VAL A 139 -13.01 -7.42 -4.57
C VAL A 139 -12.24 -6.27 -5.20
N GLY A 140 -11.35 -5.70 -4.41
CA GLY A 140 -10.36 -4.73 -4.88
C GLY A 140 -9.17 -5.41 -5.54
N ARG A 141 -8.71 -4.88 -6.66
CA ARG A 141 -7.52 -5.34 -7.38
C ARG A 141 -6.56 -4.18 -7.62
N LEU A 142 -5.30 -4.39 -7.23
CA LEU A 142 -4.23 -3.40 -7.32
C LEU A 142 -2.99 -4.02 -7.98
N ASP A 143 -2.38 -3.31 -8.94
CA ASP A 143 -1.06 -3.68 -9.46
C ASP A 143 0.04 -3.34 -8.44
N LEU A 144 0.47 -4.36 -7.70
CA LEU A 144 1.50 -4.21 -6.67
C LEU A 144 2.91 -4.00 -7.25
N THR A 145 3.14 -4.24 -8.55
CA THR A 145 4.49 -4.06 -9.15
C THR A 145 4.97 -2.61 -9.13
N ARG A 146 4.04 -1.66 -8.97
CA ARG A 146 4.34 -0.25 -8.73
C ARG A 146 4.82 0.01 -7.30
N LEU A 147 4.50 -0.84 -6.33
CA LEU A 147 4.78 -0.58 -4.91
C LEU A 147 5.83 -1.53 -4.33
N SER A 148 6.06 -2.69 -4.96
CA SER A 148 7.01 -3.69 -4.47
C SER A 148 7.75 -4.39 -5.59
N SER A 149 9.08 -4.47 -5.48
CA SER A 149 9.92 -5.28 -6.37
C SER A 149 9.74 -6.79 -6.17
N TRP A 150 9.01 -7.20 -5.13
CA TRP A 150 8.70 -8.60 -4.87
C TRP A 150 7.35 -9.01 -5.49
N ALA A 151 6.58 -8.07 -6.02
CA ALA A 151 5.29 -8.36 -6.63
C ALA A 151 5.45 -9.18 -7.91
N ARG A 152 4.55 -10.14 -8.12
CA ARG A 152 4.51 -10.90 -9.37
C ARG A 152 3.77 -10.11 -10.45
N ARG A 153 4.42 -9.91 -11.60
CA ARG A 153 3.80 -9.26 -12.77
C ARG A 153 2.59 -10.07 -13.25
N GLY A 154 1.50 -9.37 -13.57
CA GLY A 154 0.25 -9.98 -14.03
C GLY A 154 -0.60 -10.62 -12.92
N SER A 155 -0.16 -10.52 -11.66
CA SER A 155 -0.90 -11.03 -10.50
C SER A 155 -1.22 -9.86 -9.56
N PRO A 156 -2.39 -9.22 -9.71
CA PRO A 156 -2.76 -8.11 -8.85
C PRO A 156 -2.92 -8.56 -7.40
N LEU A 157 -2.57 -7.67 -6.47
CA LEU A 157 -2.98 -7.80 -5.07
C LEU A 157 -4.51 -7.76 -5.03
N ARG A 158 -5.12 -8.67 -4.26
CA ARG A 158 -6.55 -8.77 -4.02
C ARG A 158 -6.88 -8.31 -2.61
N ILE A 159 -7.88 -7.45 -2.48
CA ILE A 159 -8.51 -7.08 -1.21
C ILE A 159 -9.92 -7.67 -1.26
N THR A 160 -10.24 -8.57 -0.35
CA THR A 160 -11.60 -9.10 -0.21
C THR A 160 -12.33 -8.28 0.83
N PHE A 161 -13.47 -7.74 0.43
CA PHE A 161 -14.34 -6.96 1.31
C PHE A 161 -15.49 -7.82 1.85
N GLY A 162 -15.91 -7.53 3.08
CA GLY A 162 -17.11 -8.07 3.69
C GLY A 162 -18.38 -7.46 3.09
N ALA A 163 -19.55 -7.92 3.57
CA ALA A 163 -20.84 -7.38 3.13
C ALA A 163 -21.03 -5.90 3.52
N ASP A 164 -20.34 -5.45 4.56
CA ASP A 164 -20.25 -4.06 5.02
C ASP A 164 -19.14 -3.27 4.32
N ARG A 165 -18.54 -3.83 3.26
CA ARG A 165 -17.40 -3.30 2.51
C ARG A 165 -16.12 -3.10 3.34
N ARG A 166 -16.05 -3.60 4.57
CA ARG A 166 -14.81 -3.55 5.35
C ARG A 166 -13.82 -4.60 4.83
N PRO A 167 -12.51 -4.30 4.76
CA PRO A 167 -11.54 -5.27 4.28
C PRO A 167 -11.45 -6.44 5.27
N GLU A 168 -11.63 -7.68 4.78
CA GLU A 168 -11.49 -8.90 5.58
C GLU A 168 -10.11 -9.54 5.37
N SER A 169 -9.60 -9.51 4.14
CA SER A 169 -8.29 -10.04 3.82
C SER A 169 -7.61 -9.34 2.65
N ILE A 170 -6.29 -9.34 2.68
CA ILE A 170 -5.42 -8.85 1.62
C ILE A 170 -4.50 -9.99 1.21
N GLN A 171 -4.48 -10.32 -0.08
CA GLN A 171 -3.64 -11.37 -0.64
C GLN A 171 -2.84 -10.86 -1.83
N ALA A 172 -1.56 -11.19 -1.89
CA ALA A 172 -0.73 -10.92 -3.05
C ALA A 172 0.15 -12.11 -3.40
N ASP A 173 0.21 -12.42 -4.69
CA ASP A 173 1.20 -13.34 -5.24
C ASP A 173 2.48 -12.58 -5.55
N LEU A 174 3.59 -13.18 -5.17
CA LEU A 174 4.92 -12.59 -5.19
C LEU A 174 5.84 -13.43 -6.08
N VAL A 175 7.01 -12.89 -6.39
CA VAL A 175 8.02 -13.57 -7.20
C VAL A 175 8.42 -14.91 -6.60
N PHE A 176 8.92 -15.82 -7.45
CA PHE A 176 9.43 -17.14 -7.06
C PHE A 176 8.43 -18.04 -6.32
N GLY A 177 7.15 -17.95 -6.69
CA GLY A 177 6.10 -18.82 -6.15
C GLY A 177 5.79 -18.55 -4.67
N THR A 178 6.11 -17.36 -4.18
CA THR A 178 5.76 -16.93 -2.82
C THR A 178 4.44 -16.16 -2.83
N SER A 179 3.76 -16.10 -1.69
CA SER A 179 2.56 -15.30 -1.51
C SER A 179 2.50 -14.75 -0.10
N VAL A 180 1.75 -13.67 0.07
CA VAL A 180 1.41 -13.12 1.38
C VAL A 180 -0.11 -13.05 1.49
N ARG A 181 -0.61 -13.45 2.65
CA ARG A 181 -1.99 -13.22 3.07
C ARG A 181 -1.97 -12.50 4.40
N ILE A 182 -2.72 -11.42 4.49
CA ILE A 182 -2.95 -10.63 5.69
C ILE A 182 -4.44 -10.71 5.97
N THR A 183 -4.80 -11.17 7.16
CA THR A 183 -6.18 -11.09 7.65
C THR A 183 -6.31 -9.78 8.41
N VAL A 184 -7.39 -9.04 8.12
CA VAL A 184 -7.67 -7.79 8.83
C VAL A 184 -8.54 -8.11 10.02
N GLN A 185 -8.16 -7.61 11.19
CA GLN A 185 -8.94 -7.72 12.42
C GLN A 185 -9.20 -6.31 12.93
N SER A 186 -10.47 -6.01 13.20
CA SER A 186 -10.85 -4.79 13.90
C SER A 186 -10.92 -5.10 15.38
N THR A 187 -10.06 -4.50 16.19
CA THR A 187 -10.18 -4.54 17.65
C THR A 187 -10.87 -3.26 18.10
N SER A 188 -12.07 -3.40 18.66
CA SER A 188 -12.82 -2.34 19.34
C SER A 188 -12.20 -1.99 20.68
#